data_AF-A0A6L4YWC1-F1
#
_entry.id   AF-A0A6L4YWC1-F1
#
_cell.length_a   1.000
_cell.length_b   1.000
_cell.length_c   1.000
_cell.angle_alpha   90.00
_cell.angle_beta   90.00
_cell.angle_gamma   90.00
#
_symmetry.space_group_name_H-M   'P 1'
#
loop_
_entity.id
_entity.type
_entity.pdbx_description
1 polymer ?
#
loop_
_entity_poly.entity_id
_entity_poly.type
_entity_poly.pdbx_seq_one_letter_code
_entity_poly.pdbx_strand_id
1 'polypeptide(L)'
;FRLAIVLVFIFSVINLPFLPNQNIVNQKNFSSKANSFVQASVPNLSLSSYFGGDGQDSLTLSTIDSAGNFYLVGNSTSTNFPLKAPFQDRSKGASELTVVKLSPSGELLYSTYIGGANEERPRQIKMDKAGNLYVLGTTNSRNFPTQNAFQPTYTKTSTEAFSITKLSPSGQVIYSTYVGRGGEINDPFTFTVDDTGNVYMAGVTSARKFLLLNAFQNLYGNREDFRDNDSDAFLLKLAPNGDGIFSTYLGGIGDENILGIKLDVLGNIYIAGTTVSKSFPTRNPVQKKFGGASDGFVAKFSPRGEAIYSTYLGGRGFEYSRHFYLLYILGW
;
A
#
# COMPACT_ATOMS: atom_id res chain seq x y z
N PHE A 1 -23.17 13.18 -19.30
CA PHE A 1 -21.85 13.32 -18.66
C PHE A 1 -20.98 12.14 -19.05
N ARG A 2 -19.98 12.35 -19.92
CA ARG A 2 -18.96 11.32 -20.20
C ARG A 2 -17.74 11.65 -19.35
N LEU A 3 -17.49 10.83 -18.34
CA LEU A 3 -16.29 10.92 -17.51
C LEU A 3 -15.10 10.47 -18.37
N ALA A 4 -14.11 11.34 -18.58
CA ALA A 4 -12.85 10.95 -19.21
C ALA A 4 -11.88 10.54 -18.09
N ILE A 5 -11.51 9.25 -18.06
CA ILE A 5 -10.47 8.75 -17.18
C ILE A 5 -9.14 9.00 -17.89
N VAL A 6 -8.30 9.88 -17.34
CA VAL A 6 -6.93 10.06 -17.82
C VAL A 6 -6.00 9.38 -16.84
N LEU A 7 -5.41 8.27 -17.28
CA LEU A 7 -4.34 7.60 -16.57
C LEU A 7 -3.04 8.34 -16.91
N VAL A 8 -2.43 8.99 -15.91
CA VAL A 8 -1.14 9.66 -16.10
C VAL A 8 -0.05 8.70 -15.64
N PHE A 9 0.74 8.23 -16.60
CA PHE A 9 1.96 7.48 -16.35
C PHE A 9 3.14 8.41 -16.59
N ILE A 10 4.03 8.53 -15.60
CA ILE A 10 5.33 9.15 -15.81
C ILE A 10 6.30 8.02 -16.12
N PHE A 11 6.51 7.78 -17.42
CA PHE A 11 7.55 6.88 -17.91
C PHE A 11 8.82 7.70 -18.14
N SER A 12 9.92 7.33 -17.50
CA SER A 12 11.24 7.86 -17.85
C SER A 12 11.93 6.89 -18.80
N VAL A 13 12.08 7.27 -20.07
CA VAL A 13 12.98 6.59 -21.00
C VAL A 13 14.38 7.13 -20.73
N ILE A 14 15.21 6.35 -20.06
CA ILE A 14 16.62 6.71 -19.88
C ILE A 14 17.37 6.26 -21.14
N ASN A 15 17.47 7.16 -22.12
CA ASN A 15 18.55 7.11 -23.11
C ASN A 15 19.70 7.96 -22.54
N LEU A 16 20.71 7.32 -21.95
CA LEU A 16 21.92 8.04 -21.54
C LEU A 16 22.83 8.25 -22.77
N PRO A 17 23.16 9.50 -23.08
CA PRO A 17 24.52 9.84 -23.41
C PRO A 17 25.13 10.59 -22.22
N PHE A 18 26.28 10.10 -21.76
CA PHE A 18 27.18 10.85 -20.91
C PHE A 18 27.59 12.15 -21.62
N LEU A 19 27.60 13.28 -20.93
CA LEU A 19 28.62 14.36 -20.99
C LEU A 19 28.27 15.45 -19.94
N PRO A 20 29.25 16.26 -19.49
CA PRO A 20 29.47 16.64 -18.10
C PRO A 20 28.99 18.06 -17.77
N ASN A 21 28.99 18.39 -16.46
CA ASN A 21 28.97 19.71 -15.82
C ASN A 21 28.56 20.91 -16.69
N GLN A 22 27.56 21.70 -16.26
CA GLN A 22 27.73 23.15 -15.99
C GLN A 22 26.56 23.75 -15.17
N ASN A 23 26.99 24.48 -14.14
CA ASN A 23 26.47 25.72 -13.58
C ASN A 23 25.18 25.76 -12.73
N ILE A 24 25.44 25.82 -11.42
CA ILE A 24 24.71 26.54 -10.39
C ILE A 24 24.34 27.95 -10.89
N VAL A 25 23.05 28.27 -10.93
CA VAL A 25 22.56 29.64 -11.12
C VAL A 25 22.09 30.17 -9.77
N ASN A 26 22.86 31.10 -9.21
CA ASN A 26 22.43 32.03 -8.17
C ASN A 26 21.31 32.92 -8.73
N GLN A 27 20.11 32.88 -8.16
CA GLN A 27 19.08 33.88 -8.43
C GLN A 27 19.16 35.02 -7.40
N LYS A 28 19.64 36.17 -7.84
CA LYS A 28 19.35 37.48 -7.25
C LYS A 28 18.60 38.33 -8.29
N ASN A 29 17.58 39.03 -7.78
CA ASN A 29 16.89 40.21 -8.32
C ASN A 29 15.70 39.99 -9.27
N PHE A 30 14.50 39.97 -8.69
CA PHE A 30 13.36 40.73 -9.23
C PHE A 30 13.05 41.90 -8.29
N SER A 31 13.25 43.12 -8.77
CA SER A 31 12.93 44.36 -8.07
C SER A 31 11.52 44.86 -8.41
N SER A 32 10.81 45.29 -7.36
CA SER A 32 9.83 46.37 -7.31
C SER A 32 8.63 46.36 -8.28
N LYS A 33 7.51 45.76 -7.84
CA LYS A 33 6.16 46.36 -7.81
C LYS A 33 5.12 45.33 -7.35
N ALA A 34 4.77 45.37 -6.07
CA ALA A 34 3.42 45.13 -5.50
C ALA A 34 3.56 44.93 -3.99
N ASN A 35 3.44 46.03 -3.25
CA ASN A 35 3.18 45.99 -1.81
C ASN A 35 1.79 45.40 -1.58
N SER A 36 1.74 44.11 -1.32
CA SER A 36 0.79 43.49 -0.39
C SER A 36 1.46 42.22 0.13
N PHE A 37 2.42 42.38 1.04
CA PHE A 37 2.80 41.27 1.89
C PHE A 37 1.55 40.93 2.71
N VAL A 38 0.79 39.93 2.27
CA VAL A 38 0.12 39.08 3.24
C VAL A 38 1.25 38.63 4.15
N GLN A 39 1.25 39.12 5.37
CA GLN A 39 2.10 38.60 6.42
C GLN A 39 1.68 37.15 6.56
N ALA A 40 2.31 36.27 5.76
CA ALA A 40 2.17 34.84 5.91
C ALA A 40 2.60 34.63 7.36
N SER A 41 1.63 34.31 8.21
CA SER A 41 1.89 33.99 9.61
C SER A 41 3.02 32.98 9.58
N VAL A 42 4.16 33.34 10.15
CA VAL A 42 5.23 32.35 10.35
C VAL A 42 4.56 31.20 11.08
N PRO A 43 4.60 29.96 10.55
CA PRO A 43 3.95 28.86 11.21
C PRO A 43 4.53 28.76 12.62
N ASN A 44 3.70 29.07 13.61
CA ASN A 44 4.07 28.93 15.01
C ASN A 44 4.04 27.43 15.33
N LEU A 45 5.18 26.91 15.78
CA LEU A 45 5.26 25.56 16.32
C LEU A 45 4.30 25.46 17.50
N SER A 46 3.13 24.84 17.27
CA SER A 46 2.07 24.77 18.28
C SER A 46 2.29 23.62 19.27
N LEU A 47 3.02 22.58 18.84
CA LEU A 47 3.34 21.41 19.65
C LEU A 47 4.64 20.78 19.15
N SER A 48 5.51 20.42 20.08
CA SER A 48 6.65 19.53 19.86
C SER A 48 6.91 18.73 21.13
N SER A 49 7.11 17.43 20.99
CA SER A 49 7.45 16.53 22.09
C SER A 49 8.26 15.36 21.53
N TYR A 50 8.83 14.55 22.42
CA TYR A 50 9.35 13.23 22.11
C TYR A 50 8.31 12.17 22.52
N PHE A 51 8.31 11.02 21.85
CA PHE A 51 7.43 9.89 22.16
C PHE A 51 8.18 8.58 21.88
N GLY A 52 8.49 7.84 22.93
CA GLY A 52 9.33 6.64 22.87
C GLY A 52 9.70 6.13 24.26
N GLY A 53 10.39 4.99 24.31
CA GLY A 53 10.86 4.31 25.50
C GLY A 53 12.38 4.16 25.53
N ASP A 54 12.84 3.03 26.05
CA ASP A 54 14.24 2.66 26.29
C ASP A 54 14.95 2.05 25.08
N GLY A 55 14.23 1.79 24.00
CA GLY A 55 14.72 1.20 22.76
C GLY A 55 14.72 2.17 21.57
N GLN A 56 14.78 1.59 20.38
CA GLN A 56 14.60 2.34 19.14
C GLN A 56 13.11 2.47 18.84
N ASP A 57 12.65 3.72 18.72
CA ASP A 57 11.27 4.04 18.35
C ASP A 57 11.26 4.90 17.09
N SER A 58 10.47 4.48 16.10
CA SER A 58 10.40 5.16 14.81
C SER A 58 8.96 5.20 14.32
N LEU A 59 8.29 6.34 14.50
CA LEU A 59 6.94 6.62 14.03
C LEU A 59 7.00 7.27 12.65
N THR A 60 6.89 6.47 11.58
CA THR A 60 7.18 6.89 10.20
C THR A 60 5.94 7.19 9.37
N LEU A 61 4.76 6.71 9.79
CA LEU A 61 3.50 6.92 9.09
C LEU A 61 2.58 7.80 9.93
N SER A 62 1.86 8.71 9.29
CA SER A 62 0.91 9.59 9.98
C SER A 62 -0.36 9.88 9.18
N THR A 63 -1.46 10.13 9.89
CA THR A 63 -2.74 10.63 9.36
C THR A 63 -3.49 11.40 10.44
N ILE A 64 -4.53 12.13 10.06
CA ILE A 64 -5.34 12.95 10.96
C ILE A 64 -6.82 12.60 10.77
N ASP A 65 -7.59 12.54 11.85
CA ASP A 65 -9.05 12.37 11.78
C ASP A 65 -9.81 13.70 11.63
N SER A 66 -11.13 13.64 11.46
CA SER A 66 -11.96 14.85 11.30
C SER A 66 -12.03 15.73 12.55
N ALA A 67 -11.65 15.21 13.72
CA ALA A 67 -11.54 15.96 14.97
C ALA A 67 -10.13 16.56 15.17
N GLY A 68 -9.21 16.34 14.24
CA GLY A 68 -7.83 16.83 14.31
C GLY A 68 -6.90 15.97 15.15
N ASN A 69 -7.32 14.77 15.58
CA ASN A 69 -6.45 13.86 16.31
C ASN A 69 -5.39 13.27 15.37
N PHE A 70 -4.14 13.25 15.81
CA PHE A 70 -3.02 12.68 15.06
C PHE A 70 -2.92 11.18 15.33
N TYR A 71 -2.76 10.40 14.27
CA TYR A 71 -2.43 8.99 14.35
C TYR A 71 -1.03 8.82 13.81
N LEU A 72 -0.15 8.21 14.61
CA LEU A 72 1.23 7.91 14.27
C LEU A 72 1.41 6.40 14.32
N VAL A 73 2.02 5.82 13.29
CA VAL A 73 2.28 4.38 13.18
C VAL A 73 3.73 4.15 12.84
N GLY A 74 4.33 3.15 13.48
CA GLY A 74 5.76 2.93 13.39
C GLY A 74 6.20 1.61 13.99
N ASN A 75 7.47 1.58 14.36
CA ASN A 75 8.07 0.47 15.08
C ASN A 75 8.64 0.90 16.43
N SER A 76 8.66 -0.05 17.36
CA SER A 76 9.33 0.12 18.65
C SER A 76 10.03 -1.18 19.06
N THR A 77 11.27 -1.05 19.53
CA THR A 77 11.99 -2.12 20.25
C THR A 77 11.99 -1.87 21.76
N SER A 78 11.26 -0.85 22.23
CA SER A 78 11.23 -0.46 23.63
C SER A 78 10.44 -1.46 24.47
N THR A 79 10.86 -1.69 25.71
CA THR A 79 10.10 -2.50 26.67
C THR A 79 9.11 -1.64 27.47
N ASN A 80 9.36 -0.33 27.55
CA ASN A 80 8.60 0.64 28.33
C ASN A 80 7.97 1.75 27.46
N PHE A 81 7.65 1.46 26.20
CA PHE A 81 6.96 2.43 25.32
C PHE A 81 5.72 3.02 26.00
N PRO A 82 5.42 4.33 25.86
CA PRO A 82 4.28 4.93 26.53
C PRO A 82 2.97 4.35 25.99
N LEU A 83 2.24 3.60 26.84
CA LEU A 83 0.97 2.96 26.52
C LEU A 83 -0.21 3.65 27.21
N LYS A 84 -1.32 3.81 26.49
CA LYS A 84 -2.63 4.23 27.04
C LYS A 84 -3.74 3.44 26.36
N ALA A 85 -4.58 2.77 27.15
CA ALA A 85 -5.65 1.89 26.66
C ALA A 85 -5.20 0.93 25.53
N PRO A 86 -4.09 0.17 25.70
CA PRO A 86 -3.54 -0.65 24.64
C PRO A 86 -4.41 -1.88 24.32
N PHE A 87 -4.41 -2.30 23.06
CA PHE A 87 -4.85 -3.64 22.67
C PHE A 87 -3.81 -4.70 23.08
N GLN A 88 -2.52 -4.38 22.93
CA GLN A 88 -1.40 -5.19 23.40
C GLN A 88 -0.53 -4.37 24.35
N ASP A 89 -0.49 -4.79 25.62
CA ASP A 89 0.07 -4.06 26.75
C ASP A 89 1.59 -4.24 26.97
N ARG A 90 2.22 -5.09 26.15
CA ARG A 90 3.66 -5.39 26.23
C ARG A 90 4.20 -5.79 24.86
N SER A 91 5.49 -5.54 24.62
CA SER A 91 6.18 -6.11 23.48
C SER A 91 6.28 -7.63 23.62
N LYS A 92 6.15 -8.36 22.50
CA LYS A 92 6.27 -9.83 22.43
C LYS A 92 7.52 -10.26 21.65
N GLY A 93 8.18 -9.35 20.95
CA GLY A 93 9.30 -9.62 20.07
C GLY A 93 10.33 -8.50 20.01
N ALA A 94 11.21 -8.60 19.02
CA ALA A 94 12.37 -7.71 18.88
C ALA A 94 12.02 -6.31 18.33
N SER A 95 10.98 -6.21 17.50
CA SER A 95 10.50 -4.94 16.93
C SER A 95 9.01 -5.07 16.61
N GLU A 96 8.20 -4.33 17.34
CA GLU A 96 6.75 -4.37 17.24
C GLU A 96 6.25 -3.26 16.33
N LEU A 97 5.13 -3.48 15.62
CA LEU A 97 4.37 -2.36 15.08
C LEU A 97 3.71 -1.60 16.23
N THR A 98 3.78 -0.28 16.22
CA THR A 98 3.13 0.57 17.22
C THR A 98 2.14 1.53 16.56
N VAL A 99 1.04 1.78 17.26
CA VAL A 99 0.04 2.80 16.89
C VAL A 99 -0.13 3.74 18.06
N VAL A 100 -0.09 5.05 17.79
CA VAL A 100 -0.29 6.12 18.76
C VAL A 100 -1.35 7.06 18.23
N LYS A 101 -2.31 7.44 19.07
CA LYS A 101 -3.28 8.50 18.80
C LYS A 101 -3.09 9.63 19.79
N LEU A 102 -2.93 10.85 19.29
CA LEU A 102 -2.80 12.08 20.07
C LEU A 102 -3.97 13.03 19.78
N SER A 103 -4.40 13.80 20.76
CA SER A 103 -5.34 14.90 20.55
C SER A 103 -4.67 16.06 19.78
N PRO A 104 -5.44 17.05 19.28
CA PRO A 104 -4.87 18.25 18.66
C PRO A 104 -3.91 19.02 19.58
N SER A 105 -4.08 18.89 20.91
CA SER A 105 -3.22 19.50 21.92
C SER A 105 -2.01 18.63 22.31
N GLY A 106 -1.86 17.43 21.73
CA GLY A 106 -0.76 16.52 22.02
C GLY A 106 -0.99 15.57 23.19
N GLU A 107 -2.21 15.51 23.75
CA GLU A 107 -2.54 14.53 24.77
C GLU A 107 -2.58 13.13 24.15
N LEU A 108 -1.86 12.17 24.75
CA LEU A 108 -1.99 10.77 24.37
C LEU A 108 -3.42 10.30 24.61
N LEU A 109 -4.12 9.86 23.57
CA LEU A 109 -5.49 9.32 23.65
C LEU A 109 -5.47 7.79 23.74
N TYR A 110 -4.70 7.13 22.89
CA TYR A 110 -4.35 5.72 23.04
C TYR A 110 -3.00 5.41 22.40
N SER A 111 -2.36 4.33 22.85
CA SER A 111 -1.21 3.74 22.18
C SER A 111 -1.12 2.25 22.46
N THR A 112 -0.67 1.48 21.47
CA THR A 112 -0.61 0.02 21.53
C THR A 112 0.54 -0.54 20.71
N TYR A 113 1.06 -1.69 21.12
CA TYR A 113 1.79 -2.59 20.23
C TYR A 113 0.80 -3.40 19.37
N ILE A 114 1.27 -3.93 18.25
CA ILE A 114 0.59 -4.92 17.41
C ILE A 114 1.66 -5.83 16.82
N GLY A 115 1.91 -6.98 17.44
CA GLY A 115 3.01 -7.81 16.99
C GLY A 115 3.15 -9.15 17.70
N GLY A 116 4.05 -9.96 17.17
CA GLY A 116 4.31 -11.31 17.64
C GLY A 116 5.72 -11.48 18.18
N ALA A 117 6.25 -12.70 18.13
CA ALA A 117 7.58 -13.00 18.68
C ALA A 117 8.76 -12.47 17.84
N ASN A 118 8.52 -12.00 16.62
CA ASN A 118 9.53 -11.58 15.65
C ASN A 118 9.19 -10.16 15.13
N GLU A 119 9.92 -9.69 14.13
CA GLU A 119 9.74 -8.35 13.60
C GLU A 119 8.41 -8.16 12.85
N GLU A 120 7.76 -7.02 13.11
CA GLU A 120 6.67 -6.45 12.31
C GLU A 120 7.12 -5.15 11.65
N ARG A 121 6.57 -4.82 10.47
CA ARG A 121 6.90 -3.58 9.75
C ARG A 121 5.63 -2.93 9.21
N PRO A 122 5.25 -1.72 9.66
CA PRO A 122 4.17 -0.97 9.01
C PRO A 122 4.65 -0.49 7.63
N ARG A 123 3.76 -0.58 6.64
CA ARG A 123 4.06 -0.21 5.25
C ARG A 123 3.15 0.91 4.76
N GLN A 124 1.88 0.89 5.12
CA GLN A 124 0.91 1.88 4.69
C GLN A 124 -0.23 2.01 5.70
N ILE A 125 -0.77 3.23 5.87
CA ILE A 125 -2.00 3.45 6.63
C ILE A 125 -3.08 4.16 5.81
N LYS A 126 -4.34 3.91 6.16
CA LYS A 126 -5.53 4.62 5.65
C LYS A 126 -6.54 4.81 6.76
N MET A 127 -7.36 5.84 6.64
CA MET A 127 -8.47 6.10 7.56
C MET A 127 -9.77 6.17 6.77
N ASP A 128 -10.84 5.56 7.29
CA ASP A 128 -12.17 5.69 6.71
C ASP A 128 -12.93 6.90 7.30
N LYS A 129 -14.11 7.20 6.73
CA LYS A 129 -14.97 8.30 7.19
C LYS A 129 -15.51 8.14 8.61
N ALA A 130 -15.48 6.92 9.16
CA ALA A 130 -15.87 6.64 10.54
C ALA A 130 -14.68 6.78 11.52
N GLY A 131 -13.49 7.11 11.03
CA GLY A 131 -12.27 7.27 11.84
C GLY A 131 -11.59 5.95 12.19
N ASN A 132 -11.97 4.83 11.55
CA ASN A 132 -11.25 3.58 11.72
C ASN A 132 -9.91 3.67 11.00
N LEU A 133 -8.83 3.25 11.67
CA LEU A 133 -7.49 3.20 11.10
C LEU A 133 -7.22 1.80 10.54
N TYR A 134 -6.77 1.74 9.30
CA TYR A 134 -6.29 0.54 8.63
C TYR A 134 -4.78 0.61 8.55
N VAL A 135 -4.11 -0.42 9.07
CA VAL A 135 -2.66 -0.55 9.07
C VAL A 135 -2.29 -1.77 8.25
N LEU A 136 -1.59 -1.53 7.14
CA LEU A 136 -1.01 -2.55 6.29
C LEU A 136 0.47 -2.71 6.67
N GLY A 137 0.94 -3.94 6.80
CA GLY A 137 2.31 -4.24 7.17
C GLY A 137 2.81 -5.60 6.71
N THR A 138 3.99 -5.96 7.20
CA THR A 138 4.53 -7.33 7.16
C THR A 138 4.82 -7.83 8.56
N THR A 139 4.84 -9.15 8.72
CA THR A 139 5.19 -9.82 9.98
C THR A 139 6.03 -11.06 9.71
N ASN A 140 7.07 -11.24 10.51
CA ASN A 140 7.88 -12.46 10.57
C ASN A 140 7.40 -13.46 11.64
N SER A 141 6.32 -13.11 12.34
CA SER A 141 5.76 -13.83 13.46
C SER A 141 4.71 -14.84 13.02
N ARG A 142 4.79 -16.07 13.55
CA ARG A 142 3.69 -17.06 13.42
C ARG A 142 2.55 -16.79 14.41
N ASN A 143 2.81 -15.98 15.43
CA ASN A 143 1.91 -15.60 16.51
C ASN A 143 1.51 -14.12 16.46
N PHE A 144 1.50 -13.51 15.26
CA PHE A 144 0.91 -12.18 15.06
C PHE A 144 -0.53 -12.17 15.59
N PRO A 145 -0.97 -11.09 16.27
CA PRO A 145 -2.27 -11.05 16.93
C PRO A 145 -3.39 -10.95 15.89
N THR A 146 -4.03 -12.08 15.62
CA THR A 146 -5.18 -12.17 14.72
C THR A 146 -6.49 -12.05 15.48
N GLN A 147 -7.50 -11.43 14.86
CA GLN A 147 -8.85 -11.26 15.38
C GLN A 147 -9.81 -11.14 14.20
N ASN A 148 -10.93 -11.87 14.20
CA ASN A 148 -11.89 -11.87 13.07
C ASN A 148 -11.18 -12.02 11.70
N ALA A 149 -10.26 -12.98 11.63
CA ALA A 149 -9.23 -13.00 10.60
C ALA A 149 -9.65 -13.82 9.37
N PHE A 150 -9.50 -13.21 8.18
CA PHE A 150 -9.59 -13.94 6.91
C PHE A 150 -8.59 -15.10 6.84
N GLN A 151 -7.37 -14.87 7.32
CA GLN A 151 -6.32 -15.85 7.48
C GLN A 151 -5.80 -15.82 8.93
N PRO A 152 -6.24 -16.76 9.78
CA PRO A 152 -5.88 -16.75 11.20
C PRO A 152 -4.45 -17.28 11.47
N THR A 153 -3.87 -18.05 10.54
CA THR A 153 -2.57 -18.70 10.73
C THR A 153 -1.62 -18.48 9.56
N TYR A 154 -0.33 -18.46 9.87
CA TYR A 154 0.74 -18.35 8.89
C TYR A 154 1.75 -19.50 9.07
N THR A 155 1.85 -20.38 8.07
CA THR A 155 2.87 -21.43 8.05
C THR A 155 4.13 -20.88 7.42
N LYS A 156 5.07 -20.43 8.27
CA LYS A 156 6.36 -19.90 7.83
C LYS A 156 7.17 -20.96 7.09
N THR A 157 7.44 -20.72 5.80
CA THR A 157 8.30 -21.56 4.96
C THR A 157 9.62 -20.89 4.60
N SER A 158 9.70 -19.55 4.56
CA SER A 158 10.97 -18.80 4.43
C SER A 158 10.84 -17.26 4.39
N THR A 159 9.65 -16.69 4.16
CA THR A 159 9.45 -15.24 3.94
C THR A 159 8.57 -14.59 5.02
N GLU A 160 8.45 -13.26 5.01
CA GLU A 160 7.48 -12.52 5.84
C GLU A 160 6.05 -12.76 5.31
N ALA A 161 5.04 -12.65 6.17
CA ALA A 161 3.64 -12.57 5.73
C ALA A 161 3.21 -11.10 5.62
N PHE A 162 2.35 -10.77 4.65
CA PHE A 162 1.62 -9.51 4.73
C PHE A 162 0.61 -9.58 5.89
N SER A 163 0.30 -8.44 6.48
CA SER A 163 -0.72 -8.31 7.51
C SER A 163 -1.56 -7.06 7.30
N ILE A 164 -2.82 -7.13 7.73
CA ILE A 164 -3.68 -5.96 7.82
C ILE A 164 -4.44 -5.97 9.15
N THR A 165 -4.42 -4.83 9.83
CA THR A 165 -5.16 -4.61 11.07
C THR A 165 -6.07 -3.39 10.92
N LYS A 166 -7.34 -3.53 11.26
CA LYS A 166 -8.30 -2.44 11.36
C LYS A 166 -8.59 -2.13 12.82
N LEU A 167 -8.38 -0.87 13.21
CA LEU A 167 -8.64 -0.34 14.55
C LEU A 167 -9.82 0.62 14.50
N SER A 168 -10.68 0.55 15.50
CA SER A 168 -11.70 1.55 15.77
C SER A 168 -11.09 2.89 16.24
N PRO A 169 -11.84 4.01 16.24
CA PRO A 169 -11.34 5.31 16.73
C PRO A 169 -10.86 5.31 18.19
N SER A 170 -11.30 4.34 18.99
CA SER A 170 -10.91 4.13 20.39
C SER A 170 -9.71 3.18 20.56
N GLY A 171 -9.11 2.72 19.46
CA GLY A 171 -7.93 1.84 19.50
C GLY A 171 -8.24 0.35 19.65
N GLN A 172 -9.51 -0.05 19.67
CA GLN A 172 -9.88 -1.48 19.68
C GLN A 172 -9.73 -2.10 18.30
N VAL A 173 -9.14 -3.30 18.23
CA VAL A 173 -9.05 -4.08 16.98
C VAL A 173 -10.45 -4.54 16.56
N ILE A 174 -10.82 -4.24 15.32
CA ILE A 174 -12.03 -4.75 14.67
C ILE A 174 -11.71 -6.09 14.01
N TYR A 175 -10.65 -6.11 13.20
CA TYR A 175 -10.05 -7.33 12.69
C TYR A 175 -8.53 -7.16 12.52
N SER A 176 -7.82 -8.28 12.54
CA SER A 176 -6.38 -8.37 12.29
C SER A 176 -6.10 -9.72 11.66
N THR A 177 -5.45 -9.74 10.51
CA THR A 177 -5.27 -10.96 9.71
C THR A 177 -3.93 -10.99 9.00
N TYR A 178 -3.41 -12.19 8.79
CA TYR A 178 -2.40 -12.41 7.75
C TYR A 178 -3.04 -12.24 6.37
N VAL A 179 -2.21 -11.99 5.35
CA VAL A 179 -2.60 -11.97 3.94
C VAL A 179 -1.57 -12.75 3.13
N GLY A 180 -1.91 -14.01 2.84
CA GLY A 180 -1.09 -14.93 2.08
C GLY A 180 0.29 -15.15 2.67
N ARG A 181 1.25 -15.37 1.78
CA ARG A 181 2.68 -15.33 2.04
C ARG A 181 3.19 -14.09 1.33
N GLY A 182 3.79 -13.18 2.08
CA GLY A 182 4.53 -12.07 1.48
C GLY A 182 5.68 -12.65 0.68
N GLY A 183 6.01 -12.04 -0.45
CA GLY A 183 7.30 -12.33 -1.06
C GLY A 183 8.40 -11.59 -0.32
N GLU A 184 9.50 -11.25 -0.99
CA GLU A 184 10.69 -10.75 -0.31
C GLU A 184 10.44 -9.39 0.39
N ILE A 185 11.34 -9.01 1.31
CA ILE A 185 11.22 -7.81 2.18
C ILE A 185 10.92 -6.51 1.39
N ASN A 186 11.25 -6.48 0.10
CA ASN A 186 11.12 -5.31 -0.77
C ASN A 186 9.96 -5.39 -1.77
N ASP A 187 9.12 -6.42 -1.69
CA ASP A 187 8.02 -6.60 -2.62
C ASP A 187 7.01 -5.45 -2.49
N PRO A 188 6.58 -4.84 -3.60
CA PRO A 188 5.61 -3.78 -3.52
C PRO A 188 4.25 -4.34 -3.18
N PHE A 189 3.62 -3.65 -2.24
CA PHE A 189 2.31 -3.97 -1.74
C PHE A 189 1.61 -2.67 -1.34
N THR A 190 0.34 -2.53 -1.70
CA THR A 190 -0.44 -1.33 -1.41
C THR A 190 -1.92 -1.66 -1.26
N PHE A 191 -2.67 -0.75 -0.63
CA PHE A 191 -4.10 -0.88 -0.51
C PHE A 191 -4.86 0.45 -0.65
N THR A 192 -6.16 0.32 -0.90
CA THR A 192 -7.14 1.40 -0.78
C THR A 192 -8.38 0.88 -0.06
N VAL A 193 -9.17 1.81 0.47
CA VAL A 193 -10.43 1.53 1.18
C VAL A 193 -11.53 2.30 0.48
N ASP A 194 -12.71 1.70 0.30
CA ASP A 194 -13.88 2.41 -0.23
C ASP A 194 -14.69 3.10 0.88
N ASP A 195 -15.70 3.87 0.48
CA ASP A 195 -16.57 4.61 1.40
C ASP A 195 -17.40 3.71 2.33
N THR A 196 -17.54 2.43 2.02
CA THR A 196 -18.23 1.44 2.85
C THR A 196 -17.29 0.68 3.78
N GLY A 197 -15.98 0.94 3.68
CA GLY A 197 -14.95 0.32 4.50
C GLY A 197 -14.39 -1.00 3.96
N ASN A 198 -14.72 -1.40 2.72
CA ASN A 198 -14.08 -2.55 2.08
C ASN A 198 -12.63 -2.23 1.76
N VAL A 199 -11.74 -3.19 1.97
CA VAL A 199 -10.31 -3.07 1.65
C VAL A 199 -10.03 -3.73 0.31
N TYR A 200 -9.25 -3.06 -0.53
CA TYR A 200 -8.73 -3.58 -1.77
C TYR A 200 -7.20 -3.53 -1.72
N MET A 201 -6.56 -4.67 -1.80
CA MET A 201 -5.11 -4.82 -1.69
C MET A 201 -4.54 -5.38 -2.98
N ALA A 202 -3.39 -4.86 -3.40
CA ALA A 202 -2.61 -5.41 -4.49
C ALA A 202 -1.13 -5.45 -4.12
N GLY A 203 -0.49 -6.57 -4.43
CA GLY A 203 0.96 -6.75 -4.31
C GLY A 203 1.42 -7.89 -5.17
N VAL A 204 2.60 -8.40 -4.88
CA VAL A 204 3.17 -9.56 -5.55
C VAL A 204 3.26 -10.74 -4.60
N THR A 205 3.16 -11.94 -5.13
CA THR A 205 3.31 -13.16 -4.34
C THR A 205 3.96 -14.25 -5.17
N SER A 206 4.86 -15.00 -4.54
CA SER A 206 5.38 -16.26 -5.08
C SER A 206 4.64 -17.49 -4.54
N ALA A 207 3.56 -17.28 -3.77
CA ALA A 207 2.77 -18.38 -3.23
C ALA A 207 1.81 -18.93 -4.28
N ARG A 208 1.92 -20.24 -4.55
CA ARG A 208 1.07 -21.02 -5.48
C ARG A 208 -0.31 -21.37 -4.93
N LYS A 209 -0.50 -21.18 -3.62
CA LYS A 209 -1.77 -21.32 -2.91
C LYS A 209 -2.03 -20.03 -2.15
N PHE A 210 -1.97 -18.91 -2.86
CA PHE A 210 -2.58 -17.68 -2.36
C PHE A 210 -4.06 -18.00 -2.07
N LEU A 211 -4.64 -17.36 -1.07
CA LEU A 211 -5.98 -17.68 -0.57
C LEU A 211 -7.06 -17.26 -1.58
N LEU A 212 -7.14 -17.96 -2.72
CA LEU A 212 -8.02 -17.68 -3.85
C LEU A 212 -9.49 -17.84 -3.43
N LEU A 213 -10.28 -16.84 -3.79
CA LEU A 213 -11.70 -16.76 -3.49
C LEU A 213 -12.38 -16.08 -4.67
N ASN A 214 -13.32 -16.75 -5.34
CA ASN A 214 -14.02 -16.19 -6.51
C ASN A 214 -13.06 -15.58 -7.56
N ALA A 215 -11.97 -16.28 -7.85
CA ALA A 215 -10.83 -15.74 -8.59
C ALA A 215 -11.09 -15.61 -10.09
N PHE A 216 -10.65 -14.48 -10.68
CA PHE A 216 -10.55 -14.33 -12.13
C PHE A 216 -9.45 -15.22 -12.73
N GLN A 217 -8.29 -15.25 -12.09
CA GLN A 217 -7.16 -16.11 -12.41
C GLN A 217 -6.86 -16.98 -11.20
N ASN A 218 -7.03 -18.29 -11.38
CA ASN A 218 -6.86 -19.31 -10.34
C ASN A 218 -5.56 -20.12 -10.47
N LEU A 219 -4.74 -19.84 -11.49
CA LEU A 219 -3.45 -20.48 -11.72
C LEU A 219 -2.33 -19.44 -11.68
N TYR A 220 -1.32 -19.78 -10.89
CA TYR A 220 -0.06 -19.06 -10.80
C TYR A 220 0.70 -19.06 -12.12
N GLY A 221 1.17 -17.91 -12.57
CA GLY A 221 1.87 -17.70 -13.83
C GLY A 221 1.07 -18.06 -15.08
N ASN A 222 -0.24 -18.24 -14.93
CA ASN A 222 -1.17 -18.72 -15.96
C ASN A 222 -0.71 -20.04 -16.63
N ARG A 223 -0.07 -20.93 -15.86
CA ARG A 223 0.44 -22.22 -16.35
C ARG A 223 0.34 -23.31 -15.28
N GLU A 224 0.43 -24.56 -15.73
CA GLU A 224 0.49 -25.73 -14.84
C GLU A 224 1.92 -26.14 -14.50
N ASP A 225 2.94 -25.75 -15.30
CA ASP A 225 4.33 -26.15 -15.13
C ASP A 225 5.14 -25.18 -14.25
N PHE A 226 5.99 -25.75 -13.40
CA PHE A 226 6.58 -25.06 -12.25
C PHE A 226 7.98 -24.51 -12.54
N ARG A 227 8.23 -23.24 -12.21
CA ARG A 227 9.58 -22.67 -12.01
C ARG A 227 9.59 -21.87 -10.70
N ASP A 228 10.67 -21.96 -9.94
CA ASP A 228 10.75 -21.55 -8.51
C ASP A 228 11.20 -20.08 -8.30
N ASN A 229 10.95 -19.19 -9.28
CA ASN A 229 11.65 -17.90 -9.30
C ASN A 229 10.79 -16.72 -9.75
N ASP A 230 9.57 -16.98 -10.22
CA ASP A 230 8.69 -15.93 -10.73
C ASP A 230 7.79 -15.42 -9.60
N SER A 231 7.17 -14.25 -9.77
CA SER A 231 6.23 -13.59 -8.85
C SER A 231 5.04 -12.99 -9.61
N ASP A 232 3.82 -13.41 -9.28
CA ASP A 232 2.61 -12.85 -9.87
C ASP A 232 2.09 -11.70 -9.01
N ALA A 233 1.48 -10.71 -9.64
CA ALA A 233 0.64 -9.79 -8.88
C ALA A 233 -0.61 -10.51 -8.35
N PHE A 234 -1.19 -9.96 -7.28
CA PHE A 234 -2.49 -10.39 -6.77
C PHE A 234 -3.39 -9.20 -6.50
N LEU A 235 -4.69 -9.47 -6.46
CA LEU A 235 -5.73 -8.58 -5.96
C LEU A 235 -6.51 -9.33 -4.88
N LEU A 236 -6.74 -8.69 -3.73
CA LEU A 236 -7.59 -9.19 -2.64
C LEU A 236 -8.57 -8.11 -2.21
N LYS A 237 -9.83 -8.50 -2.04
CA LYS A 237 -10.87 -7.66 -1.43
C LYS A 237 -11.37 -8.26 -0.12
N LEU A 238 -11.37 -7.45 0.94
CA LEU A 238 -11.96 -7.78 2.23
C LEU A 238 -13.17 -6.90 2.52
N ALA A 239 -14.18 -7.49 3.16
CA ALA A 239 -15.32 -6.80 3.74
C ALA A 239 -14.91 -5.96 4.97
N PRO A 240 -15.77 -5.03 5.44
CA PRO A 240 -15.40 -4.12 6.53
C PRO A 240 -15.18 -4.81 7.88
N ASN A 241 -15.68 -6.05 8.02
CA ASN A 241 -15.52 -6.92 9.18
C ASN A 241 -14.29 -7.84 9.10
N GLY A 242 -13.57 -7.84 7.96
CA GLY A 242 -12.38 -8.66 7.74
C GLY A 242 -12.62 -9.91 6.88
N ASP A 243 -13.86 -10.23 6.51
CA ASP A 243 -14.16 -11.41 5.69
C ASP A 243 -13.63 -11.24 4.25
N GLY A 244 -13.13 -12.32 3.66
CA GLY A 244 -12.76 -12.34 2.25
C GLY A 244 -13.97 -12.22 1.34
N ILE A 245 -13.90 -11.35 0.32
CA ILE A 245 -14.92 -11.25 -0.72
C ILE A 245 -14.44 -11.96 -1.99
N PHE A 246 -13.26 -11.59 -2.47
CA PHE A 246 -12.59 -12.27 -3.56
C PHE A 246 -11.08 -12.05 -3.52
N SER A 247 -10.35 -12.90 -4.21
CA SER A 247 -8.92 -12.78 -4.44
C SER A 247 -8.52 -13.51 -5.71
N THR A 248 -7.53 -12.96 -6.42
CA THR A 248 -7.08 -13.49 -7.72
C THR A 248 -5.60 -13.21 -7.90
N TYR A 249 -4.93 -14.07 -8.66
CA TYR A 249 -3.68 -13.69 -9.29
C TYR A 249 -3.94 -12.70 -10.44
N LEU A 250 -2.87 -12.03 -10.88
CA LEU A 250 -2.82 -11.22 -12.08
C LEU A 250 -1.40 -11.29 -12.62
N GLY A 251 -1.15 -12.26 -13.50
CA GLY A 251 0.22 -12.50 -13.92
C GLY A 251 0.39 -13.51 -15.03
N GLY A 252 1.59 -13.50 -15.62
CA GLY A 252 2.02 -14.42 -16.66
C GLY A 252 3.25 -15.22 -16.22
N ILE A 253 4.01 -15.74 -17.17
CA ILE A 253 5.11 -16.66 -16.85
C ILE A 253 6.28 -15.99 -16.12
N GLY A 254 6.47 -14.69 -16.29
CA GLY A 254 7.54 -13.92 -15.65
C GLY A 254 6.99 -12.98 -14.57
N ASP A 255 7.89 -12.20 -13.98
CA ASP A 255 7.55 -11.34 -12.85
C ASP A 255 6.60 -10.18 -13.21
N GLU A 256 5.66 -9.95 -12.29
CA GLU A 256 4.90 -8.71 -12.20
C GLU A 256 5.35 -7.88 -11.01
N ASN A 257 5.20 -6.57 -11.14
CA ASN A 257 5.44 -5.62 -10.07
C ASN A 257 4.24 -4.71 -9.91
N ILE A 258 3.83 -4.40 -8.67
CA ILE A 258 2.73 -3.49 -8.40
C ILE A 258 3.23 -2.08 -8.11
N LEU A 259 2.58 -1.09 -8.73
CA LEU A 259 2.85 0.33 -8.47
C LEU A 259 1.69 1.02 -7.77
N GLY A 260 0.47 0.54 -7.99
CA GLY A 260 -0.69 1.19 -7.39
C GLY A 260 -2.00 0.44 -7.60
N ILE A 261 -2.89 0.66 -6.66
CA ILE A 261 -4.31 0.35 -6.75
C ILE A 261 -5.15 1.61 -6.51
N LYS A 262 -6.19 1.81 -7.31
CA LYS A 262 -7.19 2.89 -7.15
C LYS A 262 -8.57 2.39 -7.54
N LEU A 263 -9.60 3.02 -6.97
CA LEU A 263 -11.00 2.77 -7.32
C LEU A 263 -11.53 3.92 -8.17
N ASP A 264 -12.41 3.63 -9.13
CA ASP A 264 -13.27 4.65 -9.73
C ASP A 264 -14.52 4.95 -8.83
N VAL A 265 -15.30 5.98 -9.18
CA VAL A 265 -16.54 6.35 -8.46
C VAL A 265 -17.63 5.27 -8.51
N LEU A 266 -17.51 4.31 -9.42
CA LEU A 266 -18.41 3.16 -9.52
C LEU A 266 -17.85 1.94 -8.75
N GLY A 267 -16.71 2.09 -8.09
CA GLY A 267 -16.02 1.03 -7.36
C GLY A 267 -15.25 0.05 -8.25
N ASN A 268 -15.07 0.34 -9.55
CA ASN A 268 -14.19 -0.49 -10.37
C ASN A 268 -12.75 -0.28 -9.92
N ILE A 269 -11.97 -1.35 -10.02
CA ILE A 269 -10.64 -1.44 -9.44
C ILE A 269 -9.62 -1.30 -10.56
N TYR A 270 -8.66 -0.40 -10.42
CA TYR A 270 -7.56 -0.21 -11.35
C TYR A 270 -6.27 -0.59 -10.64
N ILE A 271 -5.53 -1.49 -11.27
CA ILE A 271 -4.20 -1.91 -10.86
C ILE A 271 -3.24 -1.52 -11.97
N ALA A 272 -2.12 -0.93 -11.60
CA ALA A 272 -1.03 -0.66 -12.53
C ALA A 272 0.29 -1.15 -11.95
N GLY A 273 1.18 -1.49 -12.87
CA GLY A 273 2.42 -2.17 -12.54
C GLY A 273 3.36 -2.26 -13.73
N THR A 274 4.39 -3.08 -13.58
CA THR A 274 5.24 -3.53 -14.68
C THR A 274 5.16 -5.05 -14.78
N THR A 275 5.40 -5.58 -15.97
CA THR A 275 5.45 -7.03 -16.22
C THR A 275 6.63 -7.31 -17.14
N VAL A 276 7.31 -8.43 -16.92
CA VAL A 276 8.24 -9.01 -17.91
C VAL A 276 7.61 -10.20 -18.64
N SER A 277 6.33 -10.49 -18.34
CA SER A 277 5.58 -11.58 -18.92
C SER A 277 5.11 -11.27 -20.33
N LYS A 278 5.58 -12.05 -21.30
CA LYS A 278 4.99 -12.09 -22.66
C LYS A 278 3.56 -12.66 -22.67
N SER A 279 3.19 -13.39 -21.61
CA SER A 279 1.91 -14.08 -21.44
C SER A 279 0.98 -13.39 -20.42
N PHE A 280 1.21 -12.13 -20.08
CA PHE A 280 0.34 -11.38 -19.19
C PHE A 280 -1.13 -11.43 -19.69
N PRO A 281 -2.11 -11.67 -18.80
CA PRO A 281 -3.50 -11.89 -19.19
C PRO A 281 -4.15 -10.58 -19.64
N THR A 282 -4.19 -10.36 -20.96
CA THR A 282 -4.86 -9.18 -21.56
C THR A 282 -6.35 -9.42 -21.80
N ARG A 283 -7.14 -8.36 -21.63
CA ARG A 283 -8.60 -8.33 -21.84
C ARG A 283 -8.97 -7.01 -22.50
N ASN A 284 -9.55 -7.05 -23.70
CA ASN A 284 -9.86 -5.85 -24.48
C ASN A 284 -8.69 -4.83 -24.60
N PRO A 285 -7.43 -5.26 -24.84
CA PRO A 285 -6.26 -4.39 -24.70
C PRO A 285 -6.13 -3.33 -25.81
N VAL A 286 -5.53 -2.19 -25.49
CA VAL A 286 -4.99 -1.26 -26.50
C VAL A 286 -3.68 -1.80 -27.10
N GLN A 287 -2.78 -2.32 -26.27
CA GLN A 287 -1.57 -3.01 -26.69
C GLN A 287 -1.65 -4.48 -26.29
N LYS A 288 -1.83 -5.35 -27.30
CA LYS A 288 -2.02 -6.79 -27.10
C LYS A 288 -0.71 -7.58 -26.90
N LYS A 289 0.41 -7.05 -27.37
CA LYS A 289 1.71 -7.75 -27.35
C LYS A 289 2.71 -7.00 -26.48
N PHE A 290 3.49 -7.78 -25.73
CA PHE A 290 4.65 -7.31 -25.00
C PHE A 290 5.66 -6.65 -25.94
N GLY A 291 6.07 -5.43 -25.61
CA GLY A 291 6.86 -4.56 -26.47
C GLY A 291 8.36 -4.81 -26.37
N GLY A 292 8.88 -5.09 -25.17
CA GLY A 292 10.31 -4.98 -24.90
C GLY A 292 10.85 -5.98 -23.88
N ALA A 293 11.61 -5.48 -22.90
CA ALA A 293 12.21 -6.26 -21.82
C ALA A 293 11.40 -6.17 -20.51
N SER A 294 10.67 -5.07 -20.32
CA SER A 294 9.72 -4.84 -19.23
C SER A 294 8.73 -3.80 -19.72
N ASP A 295 7.44 -4.12 -19.72
CA ASP A 295 6.38 -3.20 -20.12
C ASP A 295 5.59 -2.77 -18.87
N GLY A 296 5.01 -1.58 -18.90
CA GLY A 296 3.94 -1.25 -17.98
C GLY A 296 2.71 -2.12 -18.24
N PHE A 297 1.87 -2.32 -17.23
CA PHE A 297 0.51 -2.84 -17.44
C PHE A 297 -0.53 -2.02 -16.69
N VAL A 298 -1.75 -2.10 -17.20
CA VAL A 298 -2.95 -1.62 -16.50
C VAL A 298 -4.00 -2.71 -16.58
N ALA A 299 -4.63 -3.01 -15.45
CA ALA A 299 -5.79 -3.88 -15.37
C ALA A 299 -6.95 -3.15 -14.66
N LYS A 300 -8.16 -3.36 -15.16
CA LYS A 300 -9.42 -2.90 -14.60
C LYS A 300 -10.30 -4.10 -14.28
N PHE A 301 -10.79 -4.15 -13.05
CA PHE A 301 -11.75 -5.15 -12.58
C PHE A 301 -13.06 -4.50 -12.17
N SER A 302 -14.16 -5.24 -12.28
CA SER A 302 -15.44 -4.85 -11.70
C SER A 302 -15.35 -4.86 -10.16
N PRO A 303 -16.31 -4.23 -9.44
CA PRO A 303 -16.35 -4.30 -7.97
C PRO A 303 -16.46 -5.73 -7.41
N ARG A 304 -16.81 -6.71 -8.27
CA ARG A 304 -16.93 -8.14 -7.97
C ARG A 304 -15.67 -8.95 -8.31
N GLY A 305 -14.64 -8.32 -8.85
CA GLY A 305 -13.37 -8.98 -9.18
C GLY A 305 -13.30 -9.57 -10.60
N GLU A 306 -14.24 -9.25 -11.49
CA GLU A 306 -14.21 -9.72 -12.88
C GLU A 306 -13.32 -8.80 -13.73
N ALA A 307 -12.41 -9.36 -14.53
CA ALA A 307 -11.56 -8.54 -15.41
C ALA A 307 -12.38 -7.90 -16.55
N ILE A 308 -12.36 -6.58 -16.62
CA ILE A 308 -13.02 -5.77 -17.65
C ILE A 308 -12.04 -5.41 -18.77
N TYR A 309 -10.83 -5.01 -18.39
CA TYR A 309 -9.80 -4.53 -19.28
C TYR A 309 -8.42 -4.86 -18.71
N SER A 310 -7.47 -5.25 -19.56
CA SER A 310 -6.06 -5.34 -19.19
C SER A 310 -5.18 -5.25 -20.43
N THR A 311 -4.10 -4.47 -20.35
CA THR A 311 -3.21 -4.14 -21.49
C THR A 311 -1.77 -4.06 -21.03
N TYR A 312 -0.84 -4.27 -21.98
CA TYR A 312 0.52 -3.76 -21.87
C TYR A 312 0.55 -2.26 -22.17
N LEU A 313 1.63 -1.59 -21.76
CA LEU A 313 2.01 -0.22 -22.06
C LEU A 313 3.54 -0.15 -22.12
N GLY A 314 4.12 -0.31 -23.31
CA GLY A 314 5.57 -0.37 -23.44
C GLY A 314 6.11 -0.30 -24.88
N GLY A 315 7.41 -0.03 -24.97
CA GLY A 315 8.18 0.04 -26.21
C GLY A 315 9.14 -1.14 -26.31
N ARG A 316 10.17 -1.05 -27.17
CA ARG A 316 11.17 -2.13 -27.34
C ARG A 316 12.17 -2.26 -26.18
N GLY A 317 12.11 -1.36 -25.19
CA GLY A 317 13.11 -1.20 -24.14
C GLY A 317 12.67 -1.71 -22.77
N PHE A 318 13.29 -1.19 -21.71
CA PHE A 318 12.81 -1.32 -20.34
C PHE A 318 11.94 -0.11 -20.00
N GLU A 319 10.69 -0.36 -19.61
CA GLU A 319 9.85 0.66 -19.01
C GLU A 319 9.86 0.54 -17.48
N TYR A 320 10.37 1.60 -16.83
CA TYR A 320 10.23 1.81 -15.40
C TYR A 320 9.09 2.81 -15.18
N SER A 321 8.07 2.39 -14.44
CA SER A 321 7.03 3.30 -13.97
C SER A 321 7.23 3.55 -12.47
N ARG A 322 7.20 4.82 -12.07
CA ARG A 322 7.53 5.24 -10.70
C ARG A 322 6.30 5.54 -9.85
N HIS A 323 5.24 6.06 -10.47
CA HIS A 323 4.02 6.45 -9.76
C HIS A 323 2.78 6.12 -10.61
N PHE A 324 1.68 5.82 -9.91
CA PHE A 324 0.37 5.60 -10.51
C PHE A 324 -0.65 6.59 -9.94
N TYR A 325 -1.23 7.42 -10.83
CA TYR A 325 -2.32 8.33 -10.49
C TYR A 325 -3.55 8.01 -11.33
N LEU A 326 -4.70 7.92 -10.67
CA LEU A 326 -6.00 7.91 -11.34
C LEU A 326 -6.56 9.33 -11.27
N LEU A 327 -6.54 10.05 -12.40
CA LEU A 327 -7.12 11.39 -12.49
C LEU A 327 -8.55 11.30 -12.98
N TYR A 328 -9.48 11.80 -12.18
CA TYR A 328 -10.84 12.06 -12.62
C TYR A 328 -10.90 13.46 -13.20
N ILE A 329 -10.97 13.57 -14.52
CA ILE A 329 -11.30 14.83 -15.14
C ILE A 329 -12.83 14.90 -15.18
N LEU A 330 -13.40 15.71 -14.29
CA LEU A 330 -14.77 16.18 -14.45
C LEU A 330 -14.76 17.07 -15.71
N GLY A 331 -15.29 16.54 -16.81
CA GLY A 331 -15.49 17.33 -18.02
C GLY A 331 -16.46 18.48 -17.71
N TRP A 332 -16.06 19.68 -18.12
CA TRP A 332 -16.87 20.90 -18.08
C TRP A 332 -18.18 20.75 -18.86
#